data_AF-A0A162X9P8-F1
#
_entry.id   AF-A0A162X9P8-F1
#
_cell.length_a   1.000
_cell.length_b   1.000
_cell.length_c   1.000
_cell.angle_alpha   90.00
_cell.angle_beta   90.00
_cell.angle_gamma   90.00
#
_symmetry.space_group_name_H-M   'P 1'
#
loop_
_entity.id
_entity.type
_entity.pdbx_description
1 polymer ?
#
loop_
_entity_poly.entity_id
_entity_poly.type
_entity_poly.pdbx_seq_one_letter_code
_entity_poly.pdbx_strand_id
1 'polypeptide(L)'
;MHLTSFFTLFAAATILGAPTEPIEPTGITSLAADVLDQGDGFYLASYNEAGVLDVAFTPIAKLETTSPAAQLTTRATHTLGKRETVCSGRSSVALGTLDDANRQLASNAAAQGNYGKSSWGWVHRDAETSYFCNYQANFLTYQLIIDMHTVISGRCTQAGYGYDRRTNGGGAQDLSVGRTWRGDNFCDGNYHG
;
A
#
# COMPACT_ATOMS: atom_id res chain seq x y z
N MET A 1 78.14 19.30 23.85
CA MET A 1 76.74 19.75 23.88
C MET A 1 75.87 18.58 23.42
N HIS A 2 75.25 17.87 24.36
CA HIS A 2 74.35 16.75 24.08
C HIS A 2 72.91 17.28 24.03
N LEU A 3 72.19 17.06 22.93
CA LEU A 3 70.74 17.23 22.87
C LEU A 3 70.08 15.86 22.69
N THR A 4 69.40 15.44 23.74
CA THR A 4 68.62 14.21 23.87
C THR A 4 67.30 14.36 23.12
N SER A 5 67.04 13.52 22.12
CA SER A 5 65.77 13.51 21.39
C SER A 5 64.78 12.56 22.08
N PHE A 6 63.62 13.08 22.49
CA PHE A 6 62.50 12.33 23.03
C PHE A 6 61.63 11.78 21.88
N PHE A 7 61.54 10.46 21.76
CA PHE A 7 60.55 9.79 20.92
C PHE A 7 59.26 9.58 21.72
N THR A 8 58.15 10.14 21.24
CA THR A 8 56.80 9.92 21.79
C THR A 8 56.10 8.83 20.95
N LEU A 9 55.80 7.69 21.58
CA LEU A 9 54.95 6.65 20.99
C LEU A 9 53.48 7.06 21.13
N PHE A 10 52.75 7.19 20.01
CA PHE A 10 51.29 7.24 20.01
C PHE A 10 50.75 5.81 19.82
N ALA A 11 50.03 5.31 20.82
CA ALA A 11 49.25 4.09 20.69
C ALA A 11 47.91 4.41 20.01
N ALA A 12 47.71 3.92 18.79
CA ALA A 12 46.42 3.99 18.11
C ALA A 12 45.53 2.83 18.59
N ALA A 13 44.48 3.15 19.35
CA ALA A 13 43.44 2.21 19.73
C ALA A 13 42.43 2.06 18.58
N THR A 14 42.48 0.95 17.85
CA THR A 14 41.44 0.55 16.90
C THR A 14 40.23 0.03 17.67
N ILE A 15 39.18 0.84 17.75
CA ILE A 15 37.86 0.39 18.25
C ILE A 15 37.25 -0.48 17.14
N LEU A 16 37.27 -1.81 17.31
CA LEU A 16 36.42 -2.70 16.52
C LEU A 16 34.97 -2.43 16.93
N GLY A 17 34.28 -1.59 16.17
CA GLY A 17 32.81 -1.52 16.21
C GLY A 17 32.26 -2.85 15.72
N ALA A 18 31.57 -3.59 16.58
CA ALA A 18 30.81 -4.76 16.17
C ALA A 18 29.81 -4.33 15.08
N PRO A 19 29.62 -5.15 14.02
CA PRO A 19 28.57 -4.89 13.04
C PRO A 19 27.25 -4.86 13.79
N THR A 20 26.61 -3.69 13.80
CA THR A 20 25.24 -3.55 14.28
C THR A 20 24.38 -4.27 13.25
N GLU A 21 23.90 -5.46 13.60
CA GLU A 21 22.88 -6.13 12.79
C GLU A 21 21.71 -5.15 12.61
N PRO A 22 21.17 -4.99 11.39
CA PRO A 22 19.96 -4.23 11.19
C PRO A 22 18.88 -4.83 12.08
N ILE A 23 18.43 -4.05 13.06
CA ILE A 23 17.30 -4.44 13.89
C ILE A 23 16.11 -4.54 12.94
N GLU A 24 15.65 -5.76 12.65
CA GLU A 24 14.36 -5.94 12.00
C GLU A 24 13.31 -5.28 12.91
N PRO A 25 12.49 -4.36 12.40
CA PRO A 25 11.50 -3.67 13.20
C PRO A 25 10.53 -4.70 13.79
N THR A 26 10.75 -5.02 15.06
CA THR A 26 9.94 -5.94 15.85
C THR A 26 8.72 -5.19 16.32
N GLY A 27 7.71 -5.17 15.46
CA GLY A 27 6.39 -4.64 15.78
C GLY A 27 6.10 -3.35 15.03
N ILE A 28 4.95 -3.35 14.35
CA ILE A 28 4.25 -2.15 13.95
C ILE A 28 4.04 -1.38 15.24
N THR A 29 4.86 -0.35 15.49
CA THR A 29 4.60 0.61 16.57
C THR A 29 3.18 1.11 16.29
N SER A 30 2.22 0.82 17.19
CA SER A 30 0.81 1.04 16.89
C SER A 30 0.63 2.51 16.53
N LEU A 31 0.42 2.81 15.25
CA LEU A 31 0.06 4.15 14.84
C LEU A 31 -1.23 4.51 15.58
N ALA A 32 -1.27 5.73 16.09
CA ALA A 32 -2.47 6.21 16.74
C ALA A 32 -3.63 6.18 15.72
N ALA A 33 -4.82 5.77 16.17
CA ALA A 33 -5.96 5.53 15.29
C ALA A 33 -6.37 6.78 14.49
N ASP A 34 -6.10 7.97 15.04
CA ASP A 34 -6.31 9.26 14.38
C ASP A 34 -5.41 9.48 13.15
N VAL A 35 -4.25 8.82 13.06
CA VAL A 35 -3.38 8.89 11.88
C VAL A 35 -3.95 8.05 10.73
N LEU A 36 -4.55 6.90 11.07
CA LEU A 36 -5.12 5.94 10.12
C LEU A 36 -6.55 6.30 9.69
N ASP A 37 -7.22 7.18 10.44
CA ASP A 37 -8.54 7.69 10.12
C ASP A 37 -8.68 9.19 10.44
N GLN A 38 -8.33 10.01 9.45
CA GLN A 38 -8.43 11.48 9.43
C GLN A 38 -9.71 11.98 8.73
N GLY A 39 -10.63 11.11 8.32
CA GLY A 39 -11.79 11.45 7.51
C GLY A 39 -11.83 10.81 6.12
N ASP A 40 -12.72 11.32 5.27
CA ASP A 40 -12.86 10.85 3.90
C ASP A 40 -11.72 11.38 3.03
N GLY A 41 -11.13 10.50 2.24
CA GLY A 41 -9.98 10.82 1.41
C GLY A 41 -9.10 9.61 1.12
N PHE A 42 -7.98 9.89 0.48
CA PHE A 42 -6.97 8.90 0.12
C PHE A 42 -5.84 8.93 1.13
N TYR A 43 -5.46 7.74 1.56
CA TYR A 43 -4.36 7.48 2.46
C TYR A 43 -3.34 6.63 1.73
N LEU A 44 -2.07 6.93 1.98
CA LEU A 44 -0.96 6.14 1.51
C LEU A 44 0.00 5.89 2.66
N ALA A 45 0.20 4.62 2.99
CA ALA A 45 1.12 4.18 4.01
C ALA A 45 2.32 3.46 3.39
N SER A 46 3.51 3.74 3.91
CA SER A 46 4.75 3.05 3.53
C SER A 46 5.80 3.18 4.63
N TYR A 47 6.72 2.22 4.71
CA TYR A 47 7.87 2.34 5.59
C TYR A 47 8.94 3.21 4.92
N ASN A 48 9.48 4.18 5.65
CA ASN A 48 10.61 4.99 5.21
C ASN A 48 11.95 4.25 5.39
N GLU A 49 13.06 4.90 5.01
CA GLU A 49 14.42 4.32 5.11
C GLU A 49 14.82 3.94 6.55
N ALA A 50 14.22 4.56 7.56
CA ALA A 50 14.45 4.25 8.98
C ALA A 50 13.54 3.12 9.50
N GLY A 51 12.74 2.49 8.65
CA GLY A 51 11.77 1.46 9.05
C GLY A 51 10.58 2.02 9.83
N VAL A 52 10.38 3.34 9.82
CA VAL A 52 9.23 4.00 10.46
C VAL A 52 8.09 4.08 9.47
N LEU A 53 6.89 3.74 9.93
CA LEU A 53 5.68 3.83 9.13
C LEU A 53 5.26 5.29 8.94
N ASP A 54 5.18 5.73 7.70
CA ASP A 54 4.70 7.05 7.29
C ASP A 54 3.35 6.92 6.60
N VAL A 55 2.42 7.84 6.89
CA VAL A 55 1.06 7.86 6.33
C VAL A 55 0.75 9.26 5.79
N ALA A 56 0.60 9.36 4.47
CA ALA A 56 0.16 10.56 3.80
C ALA A 56 -1.37 10.55 3.62
N PHE A 57 -2.03 11.67 3.94
CA PHE A 57 -3.48 11.83 3.77
C PHE A 57 -3.82 12.97 2.80
N THR A 58 -4.73 12.69 1.86
CA THR A 58 -5.31 13.66 0.94
C THR A 58 -6.83 13.66 1.08
N PRO A 59 -7.44 14.76 1.59
CA PRO A 59 -8.88 14.85 1.77
C PRO A 59 -9.67 14.65 0.46
N ILE A 60 -10.86 14.05 0.58
CA ILE A 60 -11.76 13.75 -0.54
C ILE A 60 -12.03 14.95 -1.45
N ALA A 61 -12.20 16.13 -0.85
CA ALA A 61 -12.47 17.39 -1.57
C ALA A 61 -11.34 17.80 -2.53
N LYS A 62 -10.10 17.34 -2.29
CA LYS A 62 -8.98 17.56 -3.21
C LYS A 62 -8.95 16.53 -4.34
N LEU A 63 -9.41 15.31 -4.08
CA LEU A 63 -9.41 14.21 -5.06
C LEU A 63 -10.39 14.44 -6.21
N GLU A 64 -11.55 15.02 -5.91
CA GLU A 64 -12.60 15.28 -6.90
C GLU A 64 -12.23 16.37 -7.92
N THR A 65 -11.18 17.15 -7.65
CA THR A 65 -10.72 18.24 -8.55
C THR A 65 -9.72 17.80 -9.62
N THR A 66 -9.16 16.59 -9.52
CA THR A 66 -8.01 16.14 -10.33
C THR A 66 -8.29 14.95 -11.24
N SER A 67 -9.53 14.46 -11.31
CA SER A 67 -9.85 13.20 -12.01
C SER A 67 -9.67 13.32 -13.54
N PRO A 68 -8.69 12.62 -14.16
CA PRO A 68 -8.56 12.59 -15.61
C PRO A 68 -9.61 11.64 -16.22
N ALA A 69 -10.11 11.97 -17.41
CA ALA A 69 -10.95 11.05 -18.18
C ALA A 69 -10.18 9.75 -18.47
N ALA A 70 -10.69 8.62 -17.97
CA ALA A 70 -10.06 7.32 -18.17
C ALA A 70 -9.92 7.00 -19.67
N GLN A 71 -8.69 6.95 -20.17
CA GLN A 71 -8.41 6.28 -21.43
C GLN A 71 -8.42 4.77 -21.17
N LEU A 72 -9.49 4.11 -21.62
CA LEU A 72 -9.58 2.66 -21.70
C LEU A 72 -8.51 2.14 -22.67
N THR A 73 -7.31 1.86 -22.16
CA THR A 73 -6.31 1.13 -22.94
C THR A 73 -6.72 -0.33 -23.00
N THR A 74 -6.77 -0.86 -24.23
CA THR A 74 -7.04 -2.26 -24.56
C THR A 74 -6.34 -3.22 -23.60
N ARG A 75 -7.13 -4.13 -23.01
CA ARG A 75 -6.73 -5.15 -22.03
C ARG A 75 -5.48 -5.89 -22.53
N ALA A 76 -4.34 -5.64 -21.89
CA ALA A 76 -3.13 -6.40 -22.21
C ALA A 76 -3.36 -7.88 -21.88
N THR A 77 -2.93 -8.77 -22.76
CA THR A 77 -2.91 -10.21 -22.53
C THR A 77 -1.93 -10.49 -21.39
N HIS A 78 -2.45 -10.56 -20.17
CA HIS A 78 -1.65 -10.89 -19.01
C HIS A 78 -1.37 -12.40 -18.96
N THR A 79 -0.17 -12.76 -18.54
CA THR A 79 0.21 -14.13 -18.21
C THR A 79 -0.76 -14.72 -17.16
N LEU A 80 -1.08 -16.01 -17.34
CA LEU A 80 -1.86 -16.81 -16.39
C LEU A 80 -1.03 -17.01 -15.12
N GLY A 81 -1.23 -16.14 -14.12
CA GLY A 81 -0.67 -16.28 -12.79
C GLY A 81 -1.70 -16.77 -11.77
N LYS A 82 -1.22 -17.14 -10.58
CA LYS A 82 -2.09 -17.53 -9.46
C LYS A 82 -2.93 -16.31 -9.05
N ARG A 83 -4.25 -16.47 -9.05
CA ARG A 83 -5.22 -15.48 -8.58
C ARG A 83 -6.00 -16.08 -7.43
N GLU A 84 -6.23 -15.28 -6.41
CA GLU A 84 -7.03 -15.66 -5.26
C GLU A 84 -8.02 -14.54 -5.00
N THR A 85 -9.31 -14.82 -5.22
CA THR A 85 -10.37 -13.87 -4.89
C THR A 85 -11.14 -14.42 -3.71
N VAL A 86 -11.21 -13.63 -2.64
CA VAL A 86 -11.87 -14.01 -1.39
C VAL A 86 -13.00 -13.02 -1.12
N CYS A 87 -14.16 -13.54 -0.74
CA CYS A 87 -15.33 -12.75 -0.40
C CYS A 87 -15.53 -12.77 1.12
N SER A 88 -15.82 -11.63 1.73
CA SER A 88 -16.05 -11.57 3.18
C SER A 88 -17.44 -12.09 3.59
N GLY A 89 -18.35 -12.27 2.62
CA GLY A 89 -19.75 -12.59 2.85
C GLY A 89 -20.61 -11.39 3.27
N ARG A 90 -20.02 -10.19 3.34
CA ARG A 90 -20.69 -8.92 3.61
C ARG A 90 -20.78 -8.07 2.34
N SER A 91 -21.63 -7.06 2.36
CA SER A 91 -21.84 -6.15 1.22
C SER A 91 -22.15 -4.74 1.67
N SER A 92 -21.85 -3.78 0.79
CA SER A 92 -22.29 -2.40 0.91
C SER A 92 -23.81 -2.27 0.71
N VAL A 93 -24.40 -1.32 1.42
CA VAL A 93 -25.78 -0.85 1.19
C VAL A 93 -25.83 0.38 0.27
N ALA A 94 -24.67 0.97 -0.04
CA ALA A 94 -24.50 2.20 -0.79
C ALA A 94 -23.54 1.98 -1.98
N LEU A 95 -23.99 1.18 -2.97
CA LEU A 95 -23.16 0.79 -4.12
C LEU A 95 -22.54 1.98 -4.87
N GLY A 96 -23.25 3.11 -4.98
CA GLY A 96 -22.70 4.32 -5.61
C GLY A 96 -21.46 4.86 -4.90
N THR A 97 -21.49 4.92 -3.57
CA THR A 97 -20.36 5.33 -2.73
C THR A 97 -19.19 4.35 -2.84
N LEU A 98 -19.47 3.05 -2.84
CA LEU A 98 -18.46 2.01 -3.02
C LEU A 98 -17.77 2.12 -4.40
N ASP A 99 -18.56 2.33 -5.45
CA ASP A 99 -18.04 2.51 -6.81
C ASP A 99 -17.21 3.80 -6.94
N ASP A 100 -17.60 4.88 -6.27
CA ASP A 100 -16.79 6.10 -6.17
C ASP A 100 -15.46 5.87 -5.45
N ALA A 101 -15.47 5.19 -4.31
CA ALA A 101 -14.24 4.83 -3.58
C ALA A 101 -13.30 3.99 -4.46
N ASN A 102 -13.82 3.00 -5.19
CA ASN A 102 -13.04 2.17 -6.11
C ASN A 102 -12.41 3.00 -7.25
N ARG A 103 -13.16 3.91 -7.87
CA ARG A 103 -12.64 4.79 -8.92
C ARG A 103 -11.57 5.73 -8.41
N GLN A 104 -11.76 6.30 -7.22
CA GLN A 104 -10.78 7.19 -6.62
C GLN A 104 -9.50 6.46 -6.23
N LEU A 105 -9.61 5.25 -5.66
CA LEU A 105 -8.43 4.43 -5.39
C LEU A 105 -7.65 4.20 -6.68
N ALA A 106 -8.33 3.76 -7.75
CA ALA A 106 -7.71 3.51 -9.04
C ALA A 106 -7.04 4.76 -9.63
N SER A 107 -7.70 5.92 -9.55
CA SER A 107 -7.15 7.19 -10.05
C SER A 107 -5.92 7.64 -9.28
N ASN A 108 -5.95 7.57 -7.94
CA ASN A 108 -4.84 7.97 -7.10
C ASN A 108 -3.65 7.01 -7.22
N ALA A 109 -3.92 5.70 -7.28
CA ALA A 109 -2.90 4.70 -7.57
C ALA A 109 -2.21 4.97 -8.92
N ALA A 110 -2.99 5.25 -9.96
CA ALA A 110 -2.45 5.54 -11.29
C ALA A 110 -1.63 6.84 -11.34
N ALA A 111 -2.02 7.87 -10.59
CA ALA A 111 -1.34 9.16 -10.57
C ALA A 111 0.10 9.06 -10.04
N GLN A 112 0.33 8.20 -9.05
CA GLN A 112 1.67 7.92 -8.54
C GLN A 112 2.41 6.85 -9.35
N GLY A 113 1.68 5.84 -9.84
CA GLY A 113 2.21 4.78 -10.68
C GLY A 113 3.04 3.75 -9.91
N ASN A 114 4.27 4.10 -9.53
CA ASN A 114 5.18 3.16 -8.87
C ASN A 114 5.01 3.15 -7.34
N TYR A 115 4.84 1.95 -6.80
CA TYR A 115 4.76 1.71 -5.37
C TYR A 115 5.76 0.66 -4.94
N GLY A 116 6.49 0.95 -3.86
CA GLY A 116 7.46 0.04 -3.27
C GLY A 116 6.81 -1.16 -2.56
N LYS A 117 7.62 -2.16 -2.26
CA LYS A 117 7.22 -3.27 -1.39
C LYS A 117 6.78 -2.73 -0.02
N SER A 118 5.77 -3.37 0.57
CA SER A 118 5.21 -3.00 1.89
C SER A 118 4.59 -1.60 1.91
N SER A 119 4.02 -1.17 0.79
CA SER A 119 3.17 0.02 0.72
C SER A 119 1.71 -0.39 0.55
N TRP A 120 0.80 0.39 1.10
CA TRP A 120 -0.63 0.19 0.90
C TRP A 120 -1.34 1.53 0.88
N GLY A 121 -2.41 1.60 0.12
CA GLY A 121 -3.22 2.80 0.01
C GLY A 121 -4.69 2.45 0.13
N TRP A 122 -5.47 3.36 0.67
CA TRP A 122 -6.90 3.19 0.81
C TRP A 122 -7.64 4.50 0.63
N VAL A 123 -8.88 4.41 0.18
CA VAL A 123 -9.83 5.50 0.11
C VAL A 123 -10.96 5.20 1.08
N HIS A 124 -11.23 6.15 1.98
CA HIS A 124 -12.50 6.21 2.70
C HIS A 124 -13.46 7.17 2.01
N ARG A 125 -14.69 6.72 1.80
CA ARG A 125 -15.82 7.55 1.37
C ARG A 125 -17.05 7.11 2.14
N ASP A 126 -17.57 7.98 3.00
CA ASP A 126 -18.58 7.65 4.01
C ASP A 126 -18.18 6.41 4.85
N ALA A 127 -18.96 5.34 4.76
CA ALA A 127 -18.75 4.06 5.44
C ALA A 127 -18.00 3.02 4.58
N GLU A 128 -17.60 3.38 3.36
CA GLU A 128 -16.99 2.48 2.38
C GLU A 128 -15.48 2.67 2.35
N THR A 129 -14.76 1.56 2.14
CA THR A 129 -13.31 1.54 1.99
C THR A 129 -12.92 0.77 0.74
N SER A 130 -12.06 1.36 -0.08
CA SER A 130 -11.38 0.66 -1.17
C SER A 130 -9.88 0.71 -0.93
N TYR A 131 -9.15 -0.38 -1.12
CA TYR A 131 -7.73 -0.46 -0.78
C TYR A 131 -6.90 -1.29 -1.74
N PHE A 132 -5.59 -1.08 -1.71
CA PHE A 132 -4.58 -1.98 -2.28
C PHE A 132 -3.45 -2.26 -1.29
N CYS A 133 -2.86 -3.45 -1.37
CA CYS A 133 -1.72 -3.87 -0.56
C CYS A 133 -0.58 -4.39 -1.47
N ASN A 134 0.58 -3.74 -1.45
CA ASN A 134 1.76 -4.17 -2.21
C ASN A 134 2.67 -5.05 -1.35
N TYR A 135 2.70 -6.35 -1.65
CA TYR A 135 3.65 -7.29 -1.04
C TYR A 135 4.98 -7.36 -1.80
N GLN A 136 4.99 -6.86 -3.03
CA GLN A 136 6.16 -6.60 -3.87
C GLN A 136 6.02 -5.21 -4.50
N ALA A 137 7.11 -4.69 -5.08
CA ALA A 137 7.01 -3.45 -5.84
C ALA A 137 6.13 -3.64 -7.08
N ASN A 138 5.17 -2.74 -7.30
CA ASN A 138 4.25 -2.79 -8.43
C ASN A 138 4.07 -1.41 -9.07
N PHE A 139 3.87 -1.40 -10.39
CA PHE A 139 3.35 -0.24 -11.10
C PHE A 139 1.82 -0.36 -11.20
N LEU A 140 1.10 0.45 -10.44
CA LEU A 140 -0.35 0.43 -10.36
C LEU A 140 -0.93 1.35 -11.43
N THR A 141 -1.70 0.76 -12.35
CA THR A 141 -2.48 1.52 -13.34
C THR A 141 -3.94 1.55 -12.93
N TYR A 142 -4.67 2.56 -13.42
CA TYR A 142 -6.13 2.65 -13.22
C TYR A 142 -6.81 1.36 -13.64
N GLN A 143 -6.46 0.85 -14.83
CA GLN A 143 -7.06 -0.37 -15.38
C GLN A 143 -6.74 -1.61 -14.54
N LEU A 144 -5.52 -1.73 -13.98
CA LEU A 144 -5.18 -2.86 -13.12
C LEU A 144 -6.09 -2.91 -11.89
N ILE A 145 -6.26 -1.79 -11.19
CA ILE A 145 -7.10 -1.68 -10.00
C ILE A 145 -8.58 -1.95 -10.33
N ILE A 146 -9.11 -1.33 -11.40
CA ILE A 146 -10.49 -1.56 -11.85
C ILE A 146 -10.73 -3.01 -12.29
N ASP A 147 -9.77 -3.64 -12.99
CA ASP A 147 -9.87 -5.05 -13.38
C ASP A 147 -9.95 -5.95 -12.15
N MET A 148 -9.22 -5.65 -11.08
CA MET A 148 -9.29 -6.39 -9.82
C MET A 148 -10.65 -6.20 -9.13
N HIS A 149 -11.17 -4.97 -9.04
CA HIS A 149 -12.54 -4.73 -8.55
C HIS A 149 -13.62 -5.39 -9.39
N THR A 150 -13.42 -5.50 -10.71
CA THR A 150 -14.34 -6.20 -11.61
C THR A 150 -14.37 -7.70 -11.30
N VAL A 151 -13.22 -8.31 -11.01
CA VAL A 151 -13.15 -9.71 -10.56
C VAL A 151 -13.87 -9.90 -9.23
N ILE A 152 -13.69 -8.99 -8.27
CA ILE A 152 -14.40 -9.02 -6.98
C ILE A 152 -15.91 -8.91 -7.23
N SER A 153 -16.36 -7.99 -8.08
CA SER A 153 -17.79 -7.82 -8.39
C SER A 153 -18.41 -9.07 -9.01
N GLY A 154 -17.66 -9.74 -9.91
CA GLY A 154 -18.10 -10.97 -10.55
C GLY A 154 -18.16 -12.19 -9.61
N ARG A 155 -17.35 -12.22 -8.55
CA ARG A 155 -17.29 -13.35 -7.60
C ARG A 155 -18.03 -13.14 -6.30
N CYS A 156 -17.97 -11.92 -5.76
CA CYS A 156 -18.51 -11.55 -4.45
C CYS A 156 -19.83 -10.80 -4.54
N THR A 157 -20.39 -10.59 -5.74
CA THR A 157 -21.50 -9.69 -6.09
C THR A 157 -21.08 -8.23 -6.28
N GLN A 158 -21.89 -7.45 -6.99
CA GLN A 158 -21.59 -6.06 -7.33
C GLN A 158 -21.27 -5.19 -6.11
N ALA A 159 -22.04 -5.33 -5.03
CA ALA A 159 -21.84 -4.60 -3.77
C ALA A 159 -21.03 -5.39 -2.72
N GLY A 160 -20.58 -6.61 -3.04
CA GLY A 160 -19.91 -7.48 -2.08
C GLY A 160 -18.49 -7.06 -1.75
N TYR A 161 -18.14 -7.18 -0.48
CA TYR A 161 -16.80 -6.94 0.04
C TYR A 161 -15.90 -8.16 -0.14
N GLY A 162 -14.59 -7.91 -0.16
CA GLY A 162 -13.56 -8.90 -0.41
C GLY A 162 -12.39 -8.33 -1.20
N TYR A 163 -11.48 -9.20 -1.62
CA TYR A 163 -10.28 -8.82 -2.36
C TYR A 163 -9.97 -9.79 -3.50
N ASP A 164 -9.25 -9.30 -4.51
CA ASP A 164 -8.53 -10.08 -5.52
C ASP A 164 -7.04 -9.94 -5.24
N ARG A 165 -6.33 -11.06 -5.05
CA ARG A 165 -4.87 -11.11 -4.94
C ARG A 165 -4.28 -11.74 -6.19
N ARG A 166 -3.21 -11.11 -6.70
CA ARG A 166 -2.46 -11.57 -7.86
C ARG A 166 -1.01 -11.73 -7.49
N THR A 167 -0.46 -12.94 -7.69
CA THR A 167 0.95 -13.24 -7.46
C THR A 167 1.59 -13.69 -8.78
N ASN A 168 2.59 -12.94 -9.23
CA ASN A 168 3.35 -13.10 -10.47
C ASN A 168 2.46 -13.27 -11.71
N GLY A 169 1.46 -12.40 -11.87
CA GLY A 169 0.58 -12.44 -13.03
C GLY A 169 -0.56 -11.42 -12.98
N GLY A 170 -1.36 -11.40 -14.06
CA GLY A 170 -2.46 -10.44 -14.16
C GLY A 170 -2.02 -8.98 -14.08
N GLY A 171 -0.78 -8.65 -14.46
CA GLY A 171 -0.23 -7.30 -14.41
C GLY A 171 0.39 -6.88 -13.08
N ALA A 172 0.48 -7.77 -12.08
CA ALA A 172 1.10 -7.49 -10.78
C ALA A 172 2.11 -8.58 -10.37
N GLN A 173 3.11 -8.20 -9.57
CA GLN A 173 4.11 -9.08 -8.96
C GLN A 173 3.56 -9.75 -7.70
N ASP A 174 3.09 -8.98 -6.73
CA ASP A 174 2.29 -9.49 -5.61
C ASP A 174 1.47 -8.33 -5.03
N LEU A 175 0.18 -8.34 -5.34
CA LEU A 175 -0.74 -7.24 -5.09
C LEU A 175 -2.09 -7.81 -4.67
N SER A 176 -2.66 -7.25 -3.61
CA SER A 176 -4.09 -7.37 -3.33
C SER A 176 -4.78 -6.04 -3.57
N VAL A 177 -5.97 -6.09 -4.16
CA VAL A 177 -6.89 -4.95 -4.26
C VAL A 177 -8.21 -5.44 -3.70
N GLY A 178 -8.85 -4.63 -2.87
CA GLY A 178 -10.07 -5.04 -2.22
C GLY A 178 -10.95 -3.87 -1.82
N ARG A 179 -12.10 -4.23 -1.26
CA ARG A 179 -13.11 -3.28 -0.80
C ARG A 179 -13.83 -3.84 0.41
N THR A 180 -14.07 -2.97 1.39
CA THR A 180 -14.66 -3.30 2.69
C THR A 180 -15.37 -2.06 3.27
N TRP A 181 -15.75 -2.09 4.55
CA TRP A 181 -16.31 -0.95 5.27
C TRP A 181 -15.22 -0.22 6.09
N ARG A 182 -15.50 1.02 6.47
CA ARG A 182 -14.62 1.81 7.33
C ARG A 182 -14.52 1.18 8.73
N GLY A 183 -13.28 1.00 9.21
CA GLY A 183 -12.99 0.33 10.49
C GLY A 183 -12.85 -1.20 10.41
N ASP A 184 -12.90 -1.79 9.21
CA ASP A 184 -12.41 -3.16 9.02
C ASP A 184 -10.87 -3.19 8.94
N ASN A 185 -10.29 -4.39 9.11
CA ASN A 185 -8.86 -4.58 8.89
C ASN A 185 -8.58 -4.87 7.41
N PHE A 186 -7.42 -4.46 6.90
CA PHE A 186 -6.93 -4.75 5.55
C PHE A 186 -5.41 -4.54 5.53
N CYS A 187 -4.71 -5.25 4.64
CA CYS A 187 -3.26 -5.13 4.44
C CYS A 187 -2.39 -5.38 5.70
N ASP A 188 -2.88 -6.17 6.67
CA ASP A 188 -2.08 -6.54 7.83
C ASP A 188 -1.25 -7.81 7.57
N GLY A 189 -0.27 -8.10 8.43
CA GLY A 189 0.64 -9.24 8.25
C GLY A 189 -0.06 -10.61 8.22
N ASN A 190 -1.26 -10.72 8.78
CA ASN A 190 -2.09 -11.93 8.80
C ASN A 190 -3.27 -11.88 7.82
N TYR A 191 -3.63 -10.68 7.35
CA TYR A 191 -4.81 -10.40 6.55
C TYR A 191 -4.37 -9.74 5.26
N HIS A 192 -4.21 -10.58 4.24
CA HIS A 192 -3.64 -10.19 2.96
C HIS A 192 -4.62 -9.43 2.05
N GLY A 193 -5.69 -8.92 2.63
CA GLY A 193 -6.83 -8.31 1.98
C GLY A 193 -8.06 -8.65 2.76
#